data_AF-A0A259LUJ1-F1
#
_entry.id   AF-A0A259LUJ1-F1
#
_cell.length_a   1.000
_cell.length_b   1.000
_cell.length_c   1.000
_cell.angle_alpha   90.00
_cell.angle_beta   90.00
_cell.angle_gamma   90.00
#
_symmetry.space_group_name_H-M   'P 1'
#
loop_
_entity.id
_entity.type
_entity.pdbx_description
1 polymer ?
#
loop_
_entity_poly.entity_id
_entity_poly.type
_entity_poly.pdbx_seq_one_letter_code
_entity_poly.pdbx_strand_id
1 'polypeptide(L)'
;MRVVARRWKHKLPPCASPAAPPDACPHPCVAFSPSPLGRFALGHKGNADPQTEPDMTDTGFFTEALSSRDPELFKSITDELGRQRHEIELIASENIVSRAVMEAQGSVMTNKYAEGYPGKRYYGGCQFVDVAENLAIERACQLFNCGFANVQPNSGSQANQGVFTALLQPGDTILGMSLDAGGHLTHGAKPNQSGKWFNAIQYGVRQQDLEIDYVQIADLATEHKPKMIIAGGSAIPRIIDFARMREIADSVGAWLLVDMAHFAGLVASGHYPSPFPHAHVATTTTHKTLRGPRGGMILTNDEALAKKFNSAIFPGIQGGPLMHVIAGKAVAFGEALRPEFKGYQAQVIKNAQAMADELMKGGLDIVTGGTDTHLMLVDLRPKGVKGNATEKALGRAHITCNKNGIPFDTEKPTITSGIRLGSPAGTTRGFAEAEFRQIARWIVQVVDGLAANGEDGNDAVESAVKAEVEALCKRFPIYPGL
;
A
#
# COMPACT_ATOMS: atom_id res chain seq x y z
N MET A 1 39.50 -35.87 -13.03
CA MET A 1 38.52 -35.62 -14.13
C MET A 1 38.13 -34.15 -14.10
N ARG A 2 38.50 -33.39 -15.14
CA ARG A 2 38.24 -31.95 -15.28
C ARG A 2 36.85 -31.73 -15.88
N VAL A 3 36.04 -30.85 -15.28
CA VAL A 3 34.77 -30.37 -15.87
C VAL A 3 34.99 -28.97 -16.43
N VAL A 4 34.55 -28.81 -17.68
CA VAL A 4 34.80 -27.68 -18.58
C VAL A 4 33.70 -26.63 -18.46
N ALA A 5 34.08 -25.38 -18.18
CA ALA A 5 33.21 -24.21 -18.32
C ALA A 5 33.25 -23.69 -19.77
N ARG A 6 32.08 -23.56 -20.42
CA ARG A 6 31.95 -22.93 -21.75
C ARG A 6 31.69 -21.42 -21.60
N ARG A 7 32.61 -20.61 -22.12
CA ARG A 7 32.46 -19.16 -22.38
C ARG A 7 31.80 -18.95 -23.76
N TRP A 8 30.83 -18.05 -23.82
CA TRP A 8 30.31 -17.49 -25.07
C TRP A 8 31.26 -16.40 -25.59
N LYS A 9 31.60 -16.46 -26.89
CA LYS A 9 32.33 -15.42 -27.65
C LYS A 9 31.45 -15.01 -28.82
N HIS A 10 31.11 -13.72 -28.92
CA HIS A 10 30.68 -13.11 -30.18
C HIS A 10 31.78 -12.19 -30.71
N LYS A 11 32.09 -12.39 -31.99
CA LYS A 11 33.09 -11.67 -32.80
C LYS A 11 32.42 -10.43 -33.42
N LEU A 12 33.11 -9.29 -33.38
CA LEU A 12 32.90 -8.16 -34.29
C LEU A 12 34.02 -8.14 -35.35
N PRO A 13 33.78 -7.75 -36.61
CA PRO A 13 34.83 -7.62 -37.62
C PRO A 13 35.48 -6.21 -37.64
N PRO A 14 36.69 -6.04 -38.23
CA PRO A 14 37.49 -4.81 -38.12
C PRO A 14 37.35 -3.81 -39.29
N CYS A 15 37.85 -2.60 -39.02
CA CYS A 15 37.83 -1.33 -39.78
C CYS A 15 38.39 -1.33 -41.21
N ALA A 16 37.92 -0.36 -42.00
CA ALA A 16 38.73 0.38 -42.97
C ALA A 16 38.22 1.85 -43.14
N SER A 17 39.18 2.79 -43.21
CA SER A 17 39.08 4.20 -43.64
C SER A 17 40.26 4.38 -44.64
N PRO A 18 40.30 5.33 -45.63
CA PRO A 18 40.33 6.79 -45.38
C PRO A 18 39.81 7.72 -46.51
N ALA A 19 39.51 8.99 -46.19
CA ALA A 19 39.87 10.23 -46.94
C ALA A 19 39.08 11.46 -46.41
N ALA A 20 39.73 12.63 -46.38
CA ALA A 20 39.34 13.90 -45.74
C ALA A 20 39.17 15.05 -46.80
N PRO A 21 39.04 16.38 -46.49
CA PRO A 21 38.44 17.16 -45.37
C PRO A 21 37.54 18.34 -45.94
N PRO A 22 37.48 19.57 -45.37
CA PRO A 22 36.65 20.03 -44.24
C PRO A 22 35.77 21.27 -44.59
N ASP A 23 34.83 21.68 -43.71
CA ASP A 23 34.62 23.11 -43.39
C ASP A 23 33.72 23.37 -42.16
N ALA A 24 34.30 24.18 -41.26
CA ALA A 24 33.76 25.18 -40.34
C ALA A 24 32.46 24.97 -39.53
N CYS A 25 32.59 24.92 -38.19
CA CYS A 25 31.79 25.76 -37.29
C CYS A 25 32.56 26.10 -35.99
N PRO A 26 32.36 27.29 -35.39
CA PRO A 26 33.38 27.98 -34.59
C PRO A 26 33.26 27.81 -33.06
N HIS A 27 34.44 27.81 -32.41
CA HIS A 27 34.87 28.11 -31.02
C HIS A 27 33.88 28.48 -29.87
N PRO A 28 34.31 28.40 -28.58
CA PRO A 28 35.47 27.70 -27.99
C PRO A 28 35.17 26.91 -26.69
N CYS A 29 35.86 25.77 -26.50
CA CYS A 29 36.12 25.22 -25.16
C CYS A 29 37.46 25.78 -24.64
N VAL A 30 37.43 26.33 -23.43
CA VAL A 30 38.59 26.89 -22.71
C VAL A 30 39.36 25.75 -22.04
N ALA A 31 40.65 25.62 -22.34
CA ALA A 31 41.57 24.70 -21.69
C ALA A 31 42.35 25.43 -20.58
N PHE A 32 42.41 24.85 -19.39
CA PHE A 32 43.26 25.28 -18.28
C PHE A 32 44.66 24.63 -18.41
N SER A 33 45.72 25.45 -18.29
CA SER A 33 47.11 25.01 -18.25
C SER A 33 47.58 24.72 -16.81
N PRO A 34 48.56 23.82 -16.60
CA PRO A 34 49.19 23.62 -15.30
C PRO A 34 50.39 24.56 -15.10
N SER A 35 50.50 25.16 -13.91
CA SER A 35 51.63 26.01 -13.50
C SER A 35 52.78 25.20 -12.85
N PRO A 36 54.02 25.75 -12.80
CA PRO A 36 55.22 24.97 -12.51
C PRO A 36 55.65 24.98 -11.02
N LEU A 37 56.34 23.91 -10.64
CA LEU A 37 56.97 23.65 -9.34
C LEU A 37 58.03 24.71 -8.98
N GLY A 38 57.90 25.30 -7.79
CA GLY A 38 58.93 26.09 -7.11
C GLY A 38 59.37 25.41 -5.80
N ARG A 39 60.70 25.28 -5.60
CA ARG A 39 61.37 24.83 -4.36
C ARG A 39 61.62 26.00 -3.39
N PHE A 40 61.94 25.65 -2.13
CA PHE A 40 62.53 26.39 -0.99
C PHE A 40 61.60 26.37 0.25
N ALA A 41 62.00 26.16 1.51
CA ALA A 41 63.25 25.84 2.18
C ALA A 41 62.93 25.22 3.57
N LEU A 42 63.90 24.52 4.18
CA LEU A 42 63.84 24.00 5.55
C LEU A 42 63.96 25.15 6.57
N GLY A 43 63.00 25.24 7.51
CA GLY A 43 63.03 26.10 8.68
C GLY A 43 62.52 25.36 9.93
N HIS A 44 63.32 25.40 11.00
CA HIS A 44 63.15 24.63 12.24
C HIS A 44 62.16 25.27 13.23
N LYS A 45 61.50 24.38 14.01
CA LYS A 45 60.92 24.54 15.36
C LYS A 45 59.69 25.44 15.55
N GLY A 46 58.54 24.77 15.68
CA GLY A 46 57.42 25.18 16.52
C GLY A 46 56.78 23.93 17.13
N ASN A 47 56.54 23.92 18.44
CA ASN A 47 55.84 22.84 19.14
C ASN A 47 54.53 22.52 18.42
N ALA A 48 54.43 21.31 17.86
CA ALA A 48 53.13 20.75 17.49
C ALA A 48 52.47 20.28 18.79
N ASP A 49 51.44 21.01 19.20
CA ASP A 49 50.42 20.55 20.14
C ASP A 49 49.97 19.14 19.69
N PRO A 50 49.92 18.11 20.56
CA PRO A 50 49.36 16.83 20.16
C PRO A 50 47.92 17.11 19.72
N GLN A 51 47.66 17.01 18.42
CA GLN A 51 46.31 17.07 17.88
C GLN A 51 45.50 16.04 18.65
N THR A 52 44.62 16.50 19.53
CA THR A 52 43.57 15.67 20.12
C THR A 52 42.80 15.11 18.94
N GLU A 53 42.99 13.82 18.64
CA GLU A 53 42.15 13.14 17.67
C GLU A 53 40.69 13.39 18.08
N PRO A 54 39.80 13.79 17.14
CA PRO A 54 38.41 14.01 17.49
C PRO A 54 37.89 12.76 18.17
N ASP A 55 37.33 12.92 19.37
CA ASP A 55 36.69 11.82 20.08
C ASP A 55 35.53 11.33 19.20
N MET A 56 35.78 10.21 18.52
CA MET A 56 34.83 9.57 17.61
C MET A 56 33.68 8.88 18.36
N THR A 57 33.67 8.93 19.71
CA THR A 57 32.69 8.22 20.53
C THR A 57 31.56 9.13 20.98
N ASP A 58 30.42 8.94 20.33
CA ASP A 58 29.15 9.50 20.77
C ASP A 58 28.61 8.65 21.94
N THR A 59 28.90 9.08 23.15
CA THR A 59 28.53 8.39 24.40
C THR A 59 27.00 8.20 24.56
N GLY A 60 26.19 9.03 23.90
CA GLY A 60 24.74 8.97 23.91
C GLY A 60 24.14 8.03 22.87
N PHE A 61 24.92 7.57 21.87
CA PHE A 61 24.42 6.88 20.67
C PHE A 61 23.49 5.69 20.96
N PHE A 62 23.78 4.91 22.00
CA PHE A 62 22.99 3.72 22.37
C PHE A 62 21.98 3.94 23.50
N THR A 63 21.96 5.12 24.13
CA THR A 63 21.22 5.32 25.39
C THR A 63 20.28 6.54 25.38
N GLU A 64 20.54 7.54 24.53
CA GLU A 64 19.65 8.69 24.41
C GLU A 64 18.32 8.29 23.77
N ALA A 65 17.23 8.77 24.37
CA ALA A 65 15.90 8.62 23.79
C ALA A 65 15.71 9.60 22.64
N LEU A 66 14.74 9.32 21.76
CA LEU A 66 14.39 10.22 20.66
C LEU A 66 14.06 11.64 21.15
N SER A 67 13.37 11.77 22.28
CA SER A 67 12.98 13.05 22.86
C SER A 67 14.15 13.96 23.25
N SER A 68 15.32 13.39 23.59
CA SER A 68 16.55 14.15 23.87
C SER A 68 17.43 14.27 22.64
N ARG A 69 17.50 13.21 21.83
CA ARG A 69 18.37 13.13 20.66
C ARG A 69 17.90 14.01 19.50
N ASP A 70 16.59 14.02 19.26
CA ASP A 70 15.92 14.79 18.22
C ASP A 70 14.53 15.25 18.72
N PRO A 71 14.49 16.34 19.52
CA PRO A 71 13.24 16.86 20.07
C PRO A 71 12.25 17.32 18.99
N GLU A 72 12.72 17.77 17.83
CA GLU A 72 11.88 18.23 16.73
C GLU A 72 11.11 17.06 16.11
N LEU A 73 11.81 15.95 15.84
CA LEU A 73 11.17 14.73 15.34
C LEU A 73 10.26 14.09 16.40
N PHE A 74 10.66 14.10 17.67
CA PHE A 74 9.82 13.63 18.76
C PHE A 74 8.50 14.42 18.85
N LYS A 75 8.56 15.75 18.68
CA LYS A 75 7.36 16.60 18.65
C LYS A 75 6.45 16.19 17.50
N SER A 76 6.98 16.01 16.28
CA SER A 76 6.18 15.60 15.13
C SER A 76 5.44 14.27 15.36
N ILE A 77 6.09 13.27 15.94
CA ILE A 77 5.48 11.97 16.26
C ILE A 77 4.39 12.12 17.33
N THR A 78 4.64 12.95 18.35
CA THR A 78 3.68 13.19 19.43
C THR A 78 2.46 13.98 18.94
N ASP A 79 2.65 14.96 18.06
CA ASP A 79 1.57 15.71 17.43
C ASP A 79 0.67 14.78 16.58
N GLU A 80 1.24 13.85 15.80
CA GLU A 80 0.47 12.86 15.03
C GLU A 80 -0.28 11.87 15.93
N LEU A 81 0.32 11.44 17.05
CA LEU A 81 -0.41 10.67 18.06
C LEU A 81 -1.60 11.45 18.62
N GLY A 82 -1.43 12.75 18.86
CA GLY A 82 -2.52 13.65 19.23
C GLY A 82 -3.62 13.68 18.16
N ARG A 83 -3.26 13.88 16.89
CA ARG A 83 -4.20 13.88 15.77
C ARG A 83 -5.03 12.59 15.73
N GLN A 84 -4.39 11.42 15.73
CA GLN A 84 -5.08 10.13 15.69
C GLN A 84 -5.98 9.88 16.92
N ARG A 85 -5.65 10.46 18.08
CA ARG A 85 -6.49 10.38 19.28
C ARG A 85 -7.71 11.28 19.21
N HIS A 86 -7.65 12.39 18.49
CA HIS A 86 -8.70 13.42 18.51
C HIS A 86 -9.58 13.42 17.26
N GLU A 87 -9.11 12.86 16.15
CA GLU A 87 -9.85 12.75 14.89
C GLU A 87 -10.50 11.36 14.70
N ILE A 88 -11.50 11.31 13.82
CA ILE A 88 -12.13 10.09 13.34
C ILE A 88 -11.54 9.74 11.97
N GLU A 89 -10.83 8.62 11.91
CA GLU A 89 -10.20 8.13 10.68
C GLU A 89 -11.18 7.27 9.86
N LEU A 90 -11.58 7.76 8.68
CA LEU A 90 -12.46 7.08 7.73
C LEU A 90 -11.75 6.77 6.40
N ILE A 91 -10.44 6.98 6.26
CA ILE A 91 -9.72 6.51 5.08
C ILE A 91 -9.78 4.96 5.06
N ALA A 92 -10.43 4.40 4.05
CA ALA A 92 -10.71 2.95 3.95
C ALA A 92 -9.48 2.03 3.87
N SER A 93 -8.30 2.60 3.65
CA SER A 93 -7.02 1.90 3.64
C SER A 93 -6.22 2.04 4.93
N GLU A 94 -6.71 2.80 5.90
CA GLU A 94 -6.05 2.99 7.19
C GLU A 94 -6.64 2.10 8.27
N ASN A 95 -5.81 1.83 9.27
CA ASN A 95 -6.18 1.11 10.47
C ASN A 95 -5.17 1.44 11.57
N ILE A 96 -5.51 1.07 12.80
CA ILE A 96 -4.70 1.31 13.98
C ILE A 96 -4.10 -0.04 14.39
N VAL A 97 -2.76 -0.13 14.44
CA VAL A 97 -2.08 -1.38 14.80
C VAL A 97 -2.10 -1.61 16.32
N SER A 98 -1.78 -2.82 16.77
CA SER A 98 -1.62 -3.06 18.21
C SER A 98 -0.32 -2.47 18.75
N ARG A 99 -0.24 -2.25 20.07
CA ARG A 99 1.00 -1.85 20.74
C ARG A 99 2.13 -2.86 20.50
N ALA A 100 1.80 -4.15 20.48
CA ALA A 100 2.77 -5.23 20.22
C ALA A 100 3.34 -5.15 18.79
N VAL A 101 2.53 -4.76 17.79
CA VAL A 101 3.04 -4.50 16.44
C VAL A 101 4.03 -3.33 16.44
N MET A 102 3.72 -2.23 17.13
CA MET A 102 4.63 -1.08 17.25
C MET A 102 5.95 -1.45 17.93
N GLU A 103 5.90 -2.25 19.00
CA GLU A 103 7.08 -2.77 19.70
C GLU A 103 7.98 -3.61 18.78
N ALA A 104 7.38 -4.48 17.96
CA ALA A 104 8.13 -5.27 16.99
C ALA A 104 8.78 -4.41 15.89
N GLN A 105 8.08 -3.38 15.38
CA GLN A 105 8.61 -2.45 14.37
C GLN A 105 9.85 -1.69 14.88
N GLY A 106 9.84 -1.25 16.14
CA GLY A 106 10.93 -0.47 16.76
C GLY A 106 12.03 -1.31 17.42
N SER A 107 12.13 -2.60 17.10
CA SER A 107 13.03 -3.53 17.79
C SER A 107 14.40 -3.69 17.13
N VAL A 108 15.32 -4.38 17.83
CA VAL A 108 16.67 -4.70 17.35
C VAL A 108 16.71 -5.46 16.01
N MET A 109 15.58 -6.06 15.59
CA MET A 109 15.45 -6.70 14.28
C MET A 109 15.73 -5.76 13.11
N THR A 110 15.64 -4.44 13.32
CA THR A 110 15.99 -3.42 12.31
C THR A 110 17.46 -3.48 11.87
N ASN A 111 18.35 -3.97 12.75
CA ASN A 111 19.78 -4.02 12.49
C ASN A 111 20.19 -5.23 11.64
N LYS A 112 19.31 -6.23 11.48
CA LYS A 112 19.70 -7.52 10.90
C LYS A 112 19.50 -7.54 9.38
N TYR A 113 20.62 -7.64 8.67
CA TYR A 113 20.64 -7.93 7.23
C TYR A 113 20.56 -9.45 6.97
N ALA A 114 19.49 -9.92 6.30
CA ALA A 114 19.15 -11.34 6.20
C ALA A 114 18.74 -11.78 4.78
N GLU A 115 19.51 -11.41 3.76
CA GLU A 115 19.26 -11.83 2.36
C GLU A 115 19.13 -13.36 2.19
N GLY A 116 18.24 -13.76 1.29
CA GLY A 116 17.80 -15.14 1.11
C GLY A 116 16.52 -15.44 1.89
N TYR A 117 16.29 -16.73 2.16
CA TYR A 117 15.10 -17.24 2.84
C TYR A 117 15.50 -18.09 4.05
N PRO A 118 14.59 -18.38 5.00
CA PRO A 118 14.90 -19.20 6.18
C PRO A 118 15.65 -20.49 5.82
N GLY A 119 16.75 -20.76 6.53
CA GLY A 119 17.64 -21.91 6.27
C GLY A 119 18.50 -21.83 4.99
N LYS A 120 18.32 -20.79 4.15
CA LYS A 120 19.08 -20.55 2.90
C LYS A 120 19.46 -19.07 2.78
N ARG A 121 20.19 -18.58 3.77
CA ARG A 121 20.64 -17.18 3.85
C ARG A 121 22.01 -16.98 3.20
N TYR A 122 22.23 -15.79 2.67
CA TYR A 122 23.53 -15.37 2.13
C TYR A 122 24.51 -14.96 3.24
N TYR A 123 23.98 -14.60 4.41
CA TYR A 123 24.75 -14.15 5.56
C TYR A 123 24.47 -15.02 6.80
N GLY A 124 25.50 -15.20 7.64
CA GLY A 124 25.38 -15.91 8.93
C GLY A 124 24.63 -15.11 10.00
N GLY A 125 24.36 -15.74 11.15
CA GLY A 125 23.74 -15.10 12.30
C GLY A 125 22.24 -14.80 12.12
N CYS A 126 21.53 -15.62 11.35
CA CYS A 126 20.11 -15.45 11.03
C CYS A 126 19.17 -16.34 11.87
N GLN A 127 19.70 -17.11 12.83
CA GLN A 127 18.95 -18.13 13.57
C GLN A 127 17.69 -17.60 14.28
N PHE A 128 17.68 -16.33 14.70
CA PHE A 128 16.53 -15.73 15.39
C PHE A 128 15.58 -14.99 14.45
N VAL A 129 16.09 -14.38 13.38
CA VAL A 129 15.23 -13.75 12.36
C VAL A 129 14.51 -14.80 11.52
N ASP A 130 15.10 -15.97 11.30
CA ASP A 130 14.44 -17.11 10.66
C ASP A 130 13.21 -17.57 11.45
N VAL A 131 13.25 -17.53 12.79
CA VAL A 131 12.07 -17.84 13.63
C VAL A 131 10.94 -16.85 13.36
N ALA A 132 11.24 -15.54 13.33
CA ALA A 132 10.23 -14.51 13.07
C ALA A 132 9.63 -14.63 11.66
N GLU A 133 10.46 -14.91 10.65
CA GLU A 133 9.97 -15.10 9.27
C GLU A 133 9.16 -16.38 9.12
N ASN A 134 9.58 -17.50 9.71
CA ASN A 134 8.80 -18.75 9.70
C ASN A 134 7.44 -18.56 10.40
N LEU A 135 7.40 -17.88 11.56
CA LEU A 135 6.14 -17.57 12.23
C LEU A 135 5.22 -16.72 11.34
N ALA A 136 5.74 -15.73 10.62
CA ALA A 136 4.94 -14.94 9.70
C ALA A 136 4.40 -15.79 8.53
N ILE A 137 5.24 -16.67 7.95
CA ILE A 137 4.84 -17.56 6.84
C ILE A 137 3.76 -18.53 7.30
N GLU A 138 4.00 -19.27 8.38
CA GLU A 138 3.08 -20.28 8.92
C GLU A 138 1.72 -19.66 9.25
N ARG A 139 1.71 -18.52 9.92
CA ARG A 139 0.47 -17.82 10.30
C ARG A 139 -0.26 -17.28 9.08
N ALA A 140 0.45 -16.75 8.08
CA ALA A 140 -0.17 -16.32 6.83
C ALA A 140 -0.84 -17.50 6.09
N CYS A 141 -0.14 -18.64 5.98
CA CYS A 141 -0.71 -19.84 5.38
C CYS A 141 -1.96 -20.33 6.12
N GLN A 142 -1.97 -20.28 7.46
CA GLN A 142 -3.14 -20.62 8.27
C GLN A 142 -4.31 -19.66 8.04
N LEU A 143 -4.06 -18.33 8.05
CA LEU A 143 -5.11 -17.32 7.86
C LEU A 143 -5.83 -17.44 6.52
N PHE A 144 -5.09 -17.75 5.46
CA PHE A 144 -5.61 -17.75 4.10
C PHE A 144 -5.86 -19.16 3.55
N ASN A 145 -5.66 -20.19 4.39
CA ASN A 145 -5.76 -21.59 4.01
C ASN A 145 -5.03 -21.89 2.68
N CYS A 146 -3.75 -21.50 2.60
CA CYS A 146 -2.92 -21.69 1.43
C CYS A 146 -1.63 -22.44 1.74
N GLY A 147 -1.03 -23.06 0.73
CA GLY A 147 0.19 -23.87 0.88
C GLY A 147 1.46 -23.05 1.10
N PHE A 148 1.57 -21.87 0.47
CA PHE A 148 2.80 -21.09 0.44
C PHE A 148 2.55 -19.60 0.59
N ALA A 149 3.43 -18.93 1.34
CA ALA A 149 3.45 -17.49 1.53
C ALA A 149 4.87 -16.94 1.40
N ASN A 150 5.04 -15.86 0.64
CA ASN A 150 6.22 -15.01 0.69
C ASN A 150 5.85 -13.71 1.44
N VAL A 151 6.47 -13.50 2.61
CA VAL A 151 6.20 -12.38 3.51
C VAL A 151 7.24 -11.26 3.42
N GLN A 152 8.18 -11.34 2.49
CA GLN A 152 9.25 -10.34 2.30
C GLN A 152 8.89 -9.08 1.52
N PRO A 153 7.80 -8.97 0.71
CA PRO A 153 7.49 -7.71 0.04
C PRO A 153 7.35 -6.54 1.03
N ASN A 154 8.04 -5.42 0.78
CA ASN A 154 7.98 -4.26 1.69
C ASN A 154 6.65 -3.48 1.54
N SER A 155 5.88 -3.76 0.49
CA SER A 155 4.55 -3.17 0.26
C SER A 155 3.69 -4.07 -0.63
N GLY A 156 2.38 -3.78 -0.69
CA GLY A 156 1.47 -4.47 -1.62
C GLY A 156 1.83 -4.21 -3.09
N SER A 157 2.29 -2.99 -3.41
CA SER A 157 2.79 -2.70 -4.76
C SER A 157 3.94 -3.61 -5.13
N GLN A 158 4.92 -3.80 -4.25
CA GLN A 158 6.03 -4.73 -4.50
C GLN A 158 5.61 -6.19 -4.54
N ALA A 159 4.55 -6.58 -3.82
CA ALA A 159 3.98 -7.92 -3.97
C ALA A 159 3.43 -8.13 -5.40
N ASN A 160 2.70 -7.15 -5.93
CA ASN A 160 2.24 -7.18 -7.33
C ASN A 160 3.41 -7.20 -8.32
N GLN A 161 4.44 -6.39 -8.09
CA GLN A 161 5.66 -6.39 -8.91
C GLN A 161 6.36 -7.75 -8.90
N GLY A 162 6.47 -8.40 -7.73
CA GLY A 162 7.04 -9.74 -7.62
C GLY A 162 6.28 -10.78 -8.45
N VAL A 163 4.93 -10.69 -8.46
CA VAL A 163 4.10 -11.55 -9.32
C VAL A 163 4.33 -11.26 -10.81
N PHE A 164 4.36 -9.98 -11.19
CA PHE A 164 4.62 -9.59 -12.58
C PHE A 164 6.01 -10.03 -13.05
N THR A 165 7.06 -9.79 -12.25
CA THR A 165 8.43 -10.22 -12.56
C THR A 165 8.54 -11.75 -12.67
N ALA A 166 7.76 -12.50 -11.88
CA ALA A 166 7.78 -13.95 -11.91
C ALA A 166 7.08 -14.56 -13.14
N LEU A 167 6.01 -13.93 -13.64
CA LEU A 167 5.08 -14.55 -14.58
C LEU A 167 4.95 -13.85 -15.93
N LEU A 168 5.41 -12.60 -16.03
CA LEU A 168 5.25 -11.75 -17.22
C LEU A 168 6.59 -11.26 -17.73
N GLN A 169 6.58 -10.80 -18.97
CA GLN A 169 7.65 -10.06 -19.62
C GLN A 169 7.15 -8.66 -20.02
N PRO A 170 8.02 -7.64 -20.08
CA PRO A 170 7.64 -6.35 -20.69
C PRO A 170 7.02 -6.55 -22.07
N GLY A 171 5.92 -5.85 -22.35
CA GLY A 171 5.11 -5.99 -23.56
C GLY A 171 3.96 -6.99 -23.46
N ASP A 172 3.95 -7.91 -22.48
CA ASP A 172 2.82 -8.80 -22.26
C ASP A 172 1.54 -8.01 -21.95
N THR A 173 0.39 -8.54 -22.35
CA THR A 173 -0.92 -7.93 -22.08
C THR A 173 -1.41 -8.28 -20.69
N ILE A 174 -1.88 -7.28 -19.94
CA ILE A 174 -2.59 -7.45 -18.67
C ILE A 174 -3.99 -6.85 -18.77
N LEU A 175 -4.96 -7.44 -18.06
CA LEU A 175 -6.32 -6.96 -17.96
C LEU A 175 -6.68 -6.69 -16.50
N GLY A 176 -6.85 -5.42 -16.13
CA GLY A 176 -7.14 -4.99 -14.75
C GLY A 176 -8.29 -3.99 -14.66
N MET A 177 -8.82 -3.77 -13.47
CA MET A 177 -9.89 -2.78 -13.28
C MET A 177 -9.35 -1.36 -13.46
N SER A 178 -10.08 -0.51 -14.17
CA SER A 178 -9.74 0.90 -14.34
C SER A 178 -9.83 1.69 -13.03
N LEU A 179 -9.04 2.76 -12.90
CA LEU A 179 -9.01 3.60 -11.68
C LEU A 179 -10.36 4.26 -11.38
N ASP A 180 -11.08 4.70 -12.42
CA ASP A 180 -12.41 5.31 -12.32
C ASP A 180 -13.51 4.30 -11.99
N ALA A 181 -13.27 3.00 -12.19
CA ALA A 181 -14.13 1.91 -11.73
C ALA A 181 -13.75 1.38 -10.34
N GLY A 182 -12.70 1.92 -9.71
CA GLY A 182 -12.26 1.54 -8.37
C GLY A 182 -11.02 0.62 -8.33
N GLY A 183 -10.32 0.44 -9.45
CA GLY A 183 -9.05 -0.29 -9.54
C GLY A 183 -7.90 0.36 -8.76
N HIS A 184 -6.76 -0.32 -8.67
CA HIS A 184 -5.54 0.22 -8.05
C HIS A 184 -4.51 0.62 -9.11
N LEU A 185 -3.60 1.55 -8.75
CA LEU A 185 -2.54 2.03 -9.64
C LEU A 185 -1.70 0.90 -10.27
N THR A 186 -1.46 -0.18 -9.52
CA THR A 186 -0.65 -1.32 -9.99
C THR A 186 -1.40 -2.28 -10.90
N HIS A 187 -2.65 -2.00 -11.26
CA HIS A 187 -3.49 -2.84 -12.11
C HIS A 187 -3.51 -2.38 -13.57
N GLY A 188 -2.53 -1.57 -13.97
CA GLY A 188 -2.38 -1.10 -15.35
C GLY A 188 -2.41 0.42 -15.54
N ALA A 189 -2.41 1.22 -14.46
CA ALA A 189 -2.43 2.67 -14.61
C ALA A 189 -1.15 3.20 -15.29
N LYS A 190 -1.31 4.10 -16.26
CA LYS A 190 -0.21 4.65 -17.10
C LYS A 190 1.03 5.11 -16.32
N PRO A 191 0.93 5.79 -15.16
CA PRO A 191 2.12 6.24 -14.42
C PRO A 191 2.88 5.11 -13.71
N ASN A 192 2.21 4.00 -13.40
CA ASN A 192 2.77 2.86 -12.69
C ASN A 192 3.61 1.98 -13.62
N GLN A 193 4.54 1.19 -13.06
CA GLN A 193 5.27 0.16 -13.81
C GLN A 193 4.32 -0.74 -14.61
N SER A 194 3.18 -1.13 -14.04
CA SER A 194 2.21 -1.99 -14.71
C SER A 194 1.66 -1.37 -15.99
N GLY A 195 1.48 -0.05 -16.05
CA GLY A 195 1.04 0.66 -17.26
C GLY A 195 2.18 1.12 -18.17
N LYS A 196 3.42 1.18 -17.65
CA LYS A 196 4.61 1.54 -18.44
C LYS A 196 5.22 0.36 -19.19
N TRP A 197 5.22 -0.82 -18.58
CA TRP A 197 5.96 -1.99 -19.08
C TRP A 197 5.06 -2.98 -19.80
N PHE A 198 3.78 -3.06 -19.47
CA PHE A 198 2.84 -4.02 -20.07
C PHE A 198 1.86 -3.32 -20.99
N ASN A 199 1.26 -4.08 -21.90
CA ASN A 199 0.08 -3.62 -22.63
C ASN A 199 -1.14 -3.72 -21.70
N ALA A 200 -1.44 -2.64 -20.99
CA ALA A 200 -2.51 -2.61 -20.00
C ALA A 200 -3.87 -2.31 -20.64
N ILE A 201 -4.72 -3.34 -20.69
CA ILE A 201 -6.15 -3.23 -21.01
C ILE A 201 -6.93 -3.09 -19.71
N GLN A 202 -8.01 -2.33 -19.73
CA GLN A 202 -8.80 -2.05 -18.54
C GLN A 202 -10.26 -2.45 -18.73
N TYR A 203 -10.87 -3.03 -17.68
CA TYR A 203 -12.31 -3.24 -17.58
C TYR A 203 -12.91 -2.35 -16.50
N GLY A 204 -14.23 -2.14 -16.55
CA GLY A 204 -14.96 -1.28 -15.64
C GLY A 204 -16.18 -1.93 -15.01
N VAL A 205 -17.16 -1.09 -14.73
CA VAL A 205 -18.46 -1.46 -14.16
C VAL A 205 -19.59 -1.13 -15.13
N ARG A 206 -20.74 -1.78 -14.96
CA ARG A 206 -21.93 -1.53 -15.78
C ARG A 206 -22.60 -0.21 -15.36
N GLN A 207 -23.16 0.54 -16.30
CA GLN A 207 -23.76 1.84 -15.99
C GLN A 207 -25.09 1.72 -15.23
N GLN A 208 -25.84 0.63 -15.41
CA GLN A 208 -27.16 0.44 -14.82
C GLN A 208 -27.15 0.15 -13.32
N ASP A 209 -26.08 -0.46 -12.79
CA ASP A 209 -26.00 -0.92 -11.40
C ASP A 209 -24.64 -0.65 -10.74
N LEU A 210 -23.65 -0.19 -11.51
CA LEU A 210 -22.29 0.15 -11.07
C LEU A 210 -21.51 -1.05 -10.51
N GLU A 211 -21.93 -2.28 -10.84
CA GLU A 211 -21.20 -3.49 -10.50
C GLU A 211 -20.22 -3.91 -11.60
N ILE A 212 -19.24 -4.75 -11.24
CA ILE A 212 -18.20 -5.26 -12.16
C ILE A 212 -18.84 -5.91 -13.40
N ASP A 213 -18.42 -5.48 -14.58
CA ASP A 213 -18.93 -6.01 -15.84
C ASP A 213 -18.18 -7.27 -16.30
N TYR A 214 -18.63 -8.44 -15.81
CA TYR A 214 -18.04 -9.72 -16.20
C TYR A 214 -18.23 -10.08 -17.68
N VAL A 215 -19.20 -9.48 -18.38
CA VAL A 215 -19.37 -9.67 -19.83
C VAL A 215 -18.27 -8.91 -20.55
N GLN A 216 -18.07 -7.65 -20.21
CA GLN A 216 -16.97 -6.85 -20.75
C GLN A 216 -15.60 -7.50 -20.48
N ILE A 217 -15.38 -8.05 -19.28
CA ILE A 217 -14.13 -8.76 -18.97
C ILE A 217 -13.92 -9.96 -19.92
N ALA A 218 -14.96 -10.73 -20.20
CA ALA A 218 -14.89 -11.88 -21.10
C ALA A 218 -14.62 -11.47 -22.57
N ASP A 219 -15.26 -10.40 -23.03
CA ASP A 219 -15.08 -9.87 -24.38
C ASP A 219 -13.64 -9.34 -24.56
N LEU A 220 -13.16 -8.50 -23.62
CA LEU A 220 -11.80 -7.98 -23.63
C LEU A 220 -10.74 -9.09 -23.50
N ALA A 221 -11.01 -10.12 -22.70
CA ALA A 221 -10.12 -11.27 -22.60
C ALA A 221 -10.01 -12.01 -23.94
N THR A 222 -11.14 -12.23 -24.62
CA THR A 222 -11.20 -12.90 -25.93
C THR A 222 -10.46 -12.10 -27.01
N GLU A 223 -10.68 -10.77 -27.04
CA GLU A 223 -10.07 -9.86 -28.01
C GLU A 223 -8.56 -9.73 -27.80
N HIS A 224 -8.12 -9.43 -26.57
CA HIS A 224 -6.74 -9.04 -26.30
C HIS A 224 -5.84 -10.16 -25.78
N LYS A 225 -6.42 -11.32 -25.44
CA LYS A 225 -5.72 -12.53 -24.95
C LYS A 225 -4.66 -12.20 -23.87
N PRO A 226 -5.08 -11.57 -22.74
CA PRO A 226 -4.15 -11.17 -21.71
C PRO A 226 -3.36 -12.35 -21.15
N LYS A 227 -2.09 -12.14 -20.78
CA LYS A 227 -1.31 -13.11 -20.02
C LYS A 227 -1.76 -13.18 -18.56
N MET A 228 -2.36 -12.11 -18.05
CA MET A 228 -2.86 -12.03 -16.69
C MET A 228 -4.13 -11.19 -16.61
N ILE A 229 -5.11 -11.72 -15.90
CA ILE A 229 -6.29 -10.99 -15.45
C ILE A 229 -6.13 -10.71 -13.95
N ILE A 230 -6.37 -9.45 -13.56
CA ILE A 230 -6.24 -8.99 -12.18
C ILE A 230 -7.65 -8.74 -11.63
N ALA A 231 -7.99 -9.45 -10.55
CA ALA A 231 -9.22 -9.27 -9.79
C ALA A 231 -8.89 -8.59 -8.45
N GLY A 232 -9.60 -7.50 -8.13
CA GLY A 232 -9.32 -6.70 -6.93
C GLY A 232 -9.25 -5.21 -7.25
N GLY A 233 -9.26 -4.38 -6.22
CA GLY A 233 -9.30 -2.94 -6.38
C GLY A 233 -9.25 -2.18 -5.06
N SER A 234 -9.17 -0.86 -5.17
CA SER A 234 -9.08 0.06 -4.04
C SER A 234 -10.43 0.57 -3.55
N ALA A 235 -11.46 0.55 -4.41
CA ALA A 235 -12.75 1.15 -4.13
C ALA A 235 -13.91 0.30 -4.68
N ILE A 236 -13.93 -0.98 -4.32
CA ILE A 236 -14.98 -1.93 -4.71
C ILE A 236 -15.83 -2.24 -3.47
N PRO A 237 -17.09 -1.78 -3.39
CA PRO A 237 -17.95 -1.99 -2.22
C PRO A 237 -18.64 -3.36 -2.23
N ARG A 238 -18.49 -4.17 -3.29
CA ARG A 238 -19.17 -5.46 -3.49
C ARG A 238 -18.22 -6.65 -3.51
N ILE A 239 -18.78 -7.84 -3.31
CA ILE A 239 -18.04 -9.09 -3.41
C ILE A 239 -17.70 -9.37 -4.88
N ILE A 240 -16.44 -9.75 -5.14
CA ILE A 240 -15.96 -10.15 -6.47
C ILE A 240 -16.20 -11.64 -6.65
N ASP A 241 -16.76 -12.03 -7.80
CA ASP A 241 -16.95 -13.42 -8.18
C ASP A 241 -15.66 -14.01 -8.74
N PHE A 242 -14.85 -14.58 -7.86
CA PHE A 242 -13.58 -15.20 -8.25
C PHE A 242 -13.75 -16.45 -9.12
N ALA A 243 -14.86 -17.17 -8.99
CA ALA A 243 -15.14 -18.33 -9.84
C ALA A 243 -15.35 -17.88 -11.29
N ARG A 244 -16.17 -16.84 -11.50
CA ARG A 244 -16.39 -16.25 -12.82
C ARG A 244 -15.11 -15.65 -13.40
N MET A 245 -14.32 -14.94 -12.60
CA MET A 245 -13.01 -14.44 -13.04
C MET A 245 -12.08 -15.56 -13.47
N ARG A 246 -12.13 -16.71 -12.79
CA ARG A 246 -11.33 -17.88 -13.13
C ARG A 246 -11.78 -18.53 -14.44
N GLU A 247 -13.08 -18.70 -14.65
CA GLU A 247 -13.63 -19.20 -15.93
C GLU A 247 -13.14 -18.36 -17.11
N ILE A 248 -13.16 -17.03 -16.97
CA ILE A 248 -12.72 -16.11 -18.03
C ILE A 248 -11.21 -16.27 -18.26
N ALA A 249 -10.41 -16.29 -17.18
CA ALA A 249 -8.96 -16.47 -17.29
C ALA A 249 -8.59 -17.79 -17.99
N ASP A 250 -9.23 -18.89 -17.61
CA ASP A 250 -8.98 -20.21 -18.21
C ASP A 250 -9.37 -20.25 -19.70
N SER A 251 -10.44 -19.53 -20.11
CA SER A 251 -10.89 -19.53 -21.51
C SER A 251 -9.85 -18.98 -22.50
N VAL A 252 -8.89 -18.17 -22.01
CA VAL A 252 -7.80 -17.59 -22.82
C VAL A 252 -6.41 -18.01 -22.33
N GLY A 253 -6.32 -18.89 -21.34
CA GLY A 253 -5.06 -19.36 -20.76
C GLY A 253 -4.27 -18.28 -20.00
N ALA A 254 -4.98 -17.33 -19.37
CA ALA A 254 -4.39 -16.27 -18.55
C ALA A 254 -4.15 -16.72 -17.11
N TRP A 255 -3.15 -16.13 -16.45
CA TRP A 255 -3.05 -16.18 -14.99
C TRP A 255 -4.15 -15.34 -14.35
N LEU A 256 -4.71 -15.83 -13.25
CA LEU A 256 -5.61 -15.04 -12.39
C LEU A 256 -4.84 -14.62 -11.14
N LEU A 257 -4.59 -13.31 -11.03
CA LEU A 257 -4.08 -12.66 -9.84
C LEU A 257 -5.24 -12.02 -9.07
N VAL A 258 -5.42 -12.39 -7.80
CA VAL A 258 -6.32 -11.67 -6.89
C VAL A 258 -5.52 -10.73 -5.99
N ASP A 259 -5.69 -9.42 -6.14
CA ASP A 259 -5.17 -8.43 -5.20
C ASP A 259 -6.23 -8.13 -4.13
N MET A 260 -6.09 -8.79 -2.98
CA MET A 260 -7.02 -8.67 -1.86
C MET A 260 -6.62 -7.62 -0.82
N ALA A 261 -5.71 -6.69 -1.15
CA ALA A 261 -5.14 -5.73 -0.21
C ALA A 261 -6.17 -5.06 0.72
N HIS A 262 -7.31 -4.65 0.16
CA HIS A 262 -8.38 -3.96 0.87
C HIS A 262 -9.20 -4.90 1.76
N PHE A 263 -9.51 -6.11 1.31
CA PHE A 263 -10.43 -7.04 1.99
C PHE A 263 -9.74 -8.27 2.61
N ALA A 264 -8.41 -8.27 2.73
CA ALA A 264 -7.65 -9.40 3.28
C ALA A 264 -8.05 -9.81 4.70
N GLY A 265 -8.39 -8.85 5.58
CA GLY A 265 -8.92 -9.18 6.91
C GLY A 265 -10.28 -9.87 6.83
N LEU A 266 -11.12 -9.49 5.87
CA LEU A 266 -12.45 -10.09 5.67
C LEU A 266 -12.32 -11.51 5.11
N VAL A 267 -11.35 -11.74 4.21
CA VAL A 267 -10.99 -13.09 3.73
C VAL A 267 -10.49 -13.95 4.87
N ALA A 268 -9.51 -13.47 5.64
CA ALA A 268 -8.89 -14.22 6.73
C ALA A 268 -9.88 -14.61 7.84
N SER A 269 -10.97 -13.86 8.00
CA SER A 269 -12.04 -14.14 8.97
C SER A 269 -13.20 -14.98 8.40
N GLY A 270 -13.20 -15.24 7.10
CA GLY A 270 -14.27 -15.96 6.39
C GLY A 270 -15.53 -15.15 6.11
N HIS A 271 -15.48 -13.81 6.21
CA HIS A 271 -16.60 -12.92 5.88
C HIS A 271 -16.58 -12.42 4.42
N TYR A 272 -15.47 -12.65 3.71
CA TYR A 272 -15.35 -12.45 2.27
C TYR A 272 -14.86 -13.77 1.64
N PRO A 273 -15.31 -14.14 0.43
CA PRO A 273 -14.87 -15.38 -0.22
C PRO A 273 -13.34 -15.50 -0.30
N SER A 274 -12.82 -16.70 -0.07
CA SER A 274 -11.40 -16.96 -0.30
C SER A 274 -11.09 -16.84 -1.79
N PRO A 275 -9.96 -16.23 -2.18
CA PRO A 275 -9.50 -16.27 -3.56
C PRO A 275 -9.15 -17.70 -3.99
N PHE A 276 -8.81 -18.59 -3.07
CA PHE A 276 -8.52 -20.00 -3.36
C PHE A 276 -9.79 -20.86 -3.26
N PRO A 277 -10.00 -21.82 -4.18
CA PRO A 277 -9.04 -22.36 -5.14
C PRO A 277 -8.99 -21.65 -6.51
N HIS A 278 -9.76 -20.59 -6.71
CA HIS A 278 -9.94 -19.98 -8.03
C HIS A 278 -8.67 -19.25 -8.53
N ALA A 279 -8.04 -18.44 -7.68
CA ALA A 279 -6.84 -17.69 -8.02
C ALA A 279 -5.61 -18.59 -8.15
N HIS A 280 -4.75 -18.27 -9.13
CA HIS A 280 -3.43 -18.88 -9.24
C HIS A 280 -2.47 -18.31 -8.20
N VAL A 281 -2.63 -17.01 -7.92
CA VAL A 281 -1.85 -16.27 -6.93
C VAL A 281 -2.73 -15.17 -6.32
N ALA A 282 -2.57 -14.94 -5.03
CA ALA A 282 -3.15 -13.79 -4.36
C ALA A 282 -2.04 -12.90 -3.79
N THR A 283 -2.19 -11.58 -3.93
CA THR A 283 -1.32 -10.59 -3.29
C THR A 283 -2.15 -9.80 -2.29
N THR A 284 -1.46 -9.25 -1.28
CA THR A 284 -2.13 -8.36 -0.34
C THR A 284 -1.15 -7.43 0.36
N THR A 285 -1.68 -6.37 0.94
CA THR A 285 -1.03 -5.57 1.98
C THR A 285 -1.30 -6.12 3.37
N THR A 286 -0.42 -5.82 4.33
CA THR A 286 -0.59 -6.28 5.72
C THR A 286 -1.29 -5.30 6.65
N HIS A 287 -1.50 -4.04 6.27
CA HIS A 287 -1.90 -2.95 7.18
C HIS A 287 -3.39 -2.59 7.22
N LYS A 288 -4.13 -2.82 6.14
CA LYS A 288 -5.52 -2.35 5.98
C LYS A 288 -6.50 -3.08 6.92
N THR A 289 -7.41 -3.88 6.36
CA THR A 289 -8.32 -4.70 7.17
C THR A 289 -7.60 -5.79 7.97
N LEU A 290 -6.37 -6.16 7.58
CA LEU A 290 -5.54 -7.12 8.32
C LEU A 290 -4.81 -6.53 9.54
N ARG A 291 -4.84 -5.20 9.71
CA ARG A 291 -4.40 -4.47 10.91
C ARG A 291 -2.95 -4.73 11.37
N GLY A 292 -2.07 -5.09 10.43
CA GLY A 292 -0.63 -5.26 10.68
C GLY A 292 0.21 -4.04 10.29
N PRO A 293 1.55 -4.16 10.30
CA PRO A 293 2.41 -3.08 9.84
C PRO A 293 2.33 -2.88 8.33
N ARG A 294 2.90 -1.79 7.82
CA ARG A 294 3.06 -1.59 6.37
C ARG A 294 3.95 -2.71 5.79
N GLY A 295 3.55 -3.26 4.65
CA GLY A 295 4.11 -4.48 4.10
C GLY A 295 3.20 -5.10 3.05
N GLY A 296 3.72 -6.10 2.33
CA GLY A 296 2.94 -6.98 1.47
C GLY A 296 3.28 -8.45 1.64
N MET A 297 2.48 -9.31 1.02
CA MET A 297 2.76 -10.74 0.89
C MET A 297 2.20 -11.29 -0.43
N ILE A 298 2.79 -12.40 -0.89
CA ILE A 298 2.34 -13.18 -2.04
C ILE A 298 1.94 -14.57 -1.55
N LEU A 299 0.78 -15.06 -1.95
CA LEU A 299 0.19 -16.31 -1.49
C LEU A 299 -0.15 -17.20 -2.69
N THR A 300 0.07 -18.50 -2.57
CA THR A 300 -0.31 -19.48 -3.60
C THR A 300 -0.43 -20.89 -3.02
N ASN A 301 -1.12 -21.78 -3.72
CA ASN A 301 -1.15 -23.22 -3.45
C ASN A 301 -0.16 -24.02 -4.32
N ASP A 302 0.52 -23.37 -5.27
CA ASP A 302 1.45 -24.03 -6.19
C ASP A 302 2.91 -23.80 -5.76
N GLU A 303 3.62 -24.90 -5.46
CA GLU A 303 5.03 -24.86 -5.02
C GLU A 303 5.97 -24.30 -6.10
N ALA A 304 5.71 -24.58 -7.38
CA ALA A 304 6.51 -24.08 -8.49
C ALA A 304 6.32 -22.56 -8.64
N LEU A 305 5.10 -22.05 -8.47
CA LEU A 305 4.84 -20.61 -8.43
C LEU A 305 5.50 -19.98 -7.20
N ALA A 306 5.39 -20.60 -6.02
CA ALA A 306 6.02 -20.10 -4.79
C ALA A 306 7.54 -19.92 -4.96
N LYS A 307 8.23 -20.88 -5.60
CA LYS A 307 9.66 -20.77 -5.92
C LYS A 307 9.96 -19.59 -6.86
N LYS A 308 9.13 -19.38 -7.89
CA LYS A 308 9.27 -18.23 -8.81
C LYS A 308 9.06 -16.89 -8.09
N PHE A 309 8.04 -16.78 -7.24
CA PHE A 309 7.79 -15.56 -6.46
C PHE A 309 8.93 -15.28 -5.49
N ASN A 310 9.47 -16.32 -4.86
CA ASN A 310 10.65 -16.17 -4.00
C ASN A 310 11.84 -15.59 -4.79
N SER A 311 12.16 -16.17 -5.95
CA SER A 311 13.24 -15.64 -6.81
C SER A 311 12.98 -14.24 -7.35
N ALA A 312 11.71 -13.92 -7.65
CA ALA A 312 11.32 -12.60 -8.15
C ALA A 312 11.46 -11.52 -7.07
N ILE A 313 11.07 -11.80 -5.82
CA ILE A 313 11.28 -10.87 -4.71
C ILE A 313 12.78 -10.73 -4.39
N PHE A 314 13.48 -11.85 -4.19
CA PHE A 314 14.92 -11.85 -3.95
C PHE A 314 15.58 -13.00 -4.72
N PRO A 315 16.62 -12.75 -5.55
CA PRO A 315 17.32 -11.48 -5.73
C PRO A 315 16.72 -10.55 -6.79
N GLY A 316 15.50 -10.79 -7.26
CA GLY A 316 14.93 -10.07 -8.41
C GLY A 316 14.72 -8.57 -8.20
N ILE A 317 13.85 -8.16 -7.27
CA ILE A 317 13.44 -6.75 -7.11
C ILE A 317 13.73 -6.13 -5.73
N GLN A 318 14.15 -6.92 -4.73
CA GLN A 318 14.53 -6.46 -3.40
C GLN A 318 15.91 -6.99 -3.00
N GLY A 319 16.56 -6.30 -2.04
CA GLY A 319 17.76 -6.77 -1.32
C GLY A 319 17.39 -7.43 0.01
N GLY A 320 18.05 -7.03 1.11
CA GLY A 320 17.79 -7.54 2.44
C GLY A 320 16.33 -7.32 2.93
N PRO A 321 15.66 -8.34 3.50
CA PRO A 321 14.31 -8.20 4.03
C PRO A 321 14.28 -7.33 5.30
N LEU A 322 13.20 -6.57 5.47
CA LEU A 322 12.98 -5.75 6.67
C LEU A 322 12.51 -6.63 7.84
N MET A 323 13.46 -7.20 8.60
CA MET A 323 13.12 -8.20 9.63
C MET A 323 12.25 -7.68 10.78
N HIS A 324 12.39 -6.40 11.16
CA HIS A 324 11.47 -5.74 12.10
C HIS A 324 10.04 -5.64 11.54
N VAL A 325 9.90 -5.41 10.22
CA VAL A 325 8.61 -5.43 9.54
C VAL A 325 8.00 -6.82 9.54
N ILE A 326 8.79 -7.84 9.19
CA ILE A 326 8.34 -9.25 9.19
C ILE A 326 7.95 -9.71 10.61
N ALA A 327 8.69 -9.31 11.64
CA ALA A 327 8.32 -9.56 13.03
C ALA A 327 6.96 -8.91 13.38
N GLY A 328 6.74 -7.65 12.98
CA GLY A 328 5.44 -7.00 13.16
C GLY A 328 4.31 -7.68 12.38
N LYS A 329 4.58 -8.21 11.18
CA LYS A 329 3.63 -9.04 10.42
C LYS A 329 3.28 -10.31 11.20
N ALA A 330 4.28 -11.00 11.75
CA ALA A 330 4.06 -12.19 12.56
C ALA A 330 3.15 -11.91 13.76
N VAL A 331 3.38 -10.80 14.48
CA VAL A 331 2.50 -10.36 15.59
C VAL A 331 1.06 -10.17 15.11
N ALA A 332 0.85 -9.35 14.08
CA ALA A 332 -0.48 -9.06 13.55
C ALA A 332 -1.21 -10.30 13.04
N PHE A 333 -0.50 -11.23 12.39
CA PHE A 333 -1.10 -12.48 11.93
C PHE A 333 -1.48 -13.39 13.10
N GLY A 334 -0.67 -13.41 14.16
CA GLY A 334 -0.99 -14.11 15.40
C GLY A 334 -2.24 -13.55 16.07
N GLU A 335 -2.41 -12.23 16.07
CA GLU A 335 -3.64 -11.57 16.54
C GLU A 335 -4.85 -11.92 15.66
N ALA A 336 -4.67 -11.92 14.33
CA ALA A 336 -5.72 -12.24 13.38
C ALA A 336 -6.17 -13.72 13.43
N LEU A 337 -5.32 -14.63 13.89
CA LEU A 337 -5.66 -16.04 14.11
C LEU A 337 -6.55 -16.26 15.35
N ARG A 338 -6.68 -15.25 16.23
CA ARG A 338 -7.50 -15.40 17.43
C ARG A 338 -8.99 -15.26 17.09
N PRO A 339 -9.89 -15.92 17.85
CA PRO A 339 -11.33 -15.90 17.58
C PRO A 339 -11.94 -14.49 17.55
N GLU A 340 -11.42 -13.56 18.36
CA GLU A 340 -11.96 -12.20 18.46
C GLU A 340 -11.79 -11.41 17.15
N PHE A 341 -10.79 -11.73 16.32
CA PHE A 341 -10.59 -11.07 15.03
C PHE A 341 -11.76 -11.31 14.08
N LYS A 342 -12.38 -12.50 14.11
CA LYS A 342 -13.58 -12.80 13.32
C LYS A 342 -14.78 -11.95 13.75
N GLY A 343 -14.93 -11.71 15.06
CA GLY A 343 -15.94 -10.81 15.60
C GLY A 343 -15.71 -9.36 15.18
N TYR A 344 -14.47 -8.89 15.29
CA TYR A 344 -14.04 -7.56 14.81
C TYR A 344 -14.36 -7.36 13.32
N GLN A 345 -14.03 -8.33 12.47
CA GLN A 345 -14.30 -8.24 11.04
C GLN A 345 -15.79 -8.25 10.68
N ALA A 346 -16.62 -8.97 11.44
CA ALA A 346 -18.08 -8.88 11.31
C ALA A 346 -18.57 -7.46 11.64
N GLN A 347 -18.03 -6.87 12.71
CA GLN A 347 -18.39 -5.53 13.15
C GLN A 347 -17.97 -4.46 12.11
N VAL A 348 -16.80 -4.62 11.48
CA VAL A 348 -16.34 -3.74 10.38
C VAL A 348 -17.40 -3.64 9.28
N ILE A 349 -17.97 -4.77 8.85
CA ILE A 349 -19.00 -4.80 7.80
C ILE A 349 -20.30 -4.15 8.29
N LYS A 350 -20.78 -4.52 9.48
CA LYS A 350 -22.01 -3.94 10.06
C LYS A 350 -21.91 -2.42 10.21
N ASN A 351 -20.76 -1.93 10.66
CA ASN A 351 -20.47 -0.50 10.80
C ASN A 351 -20.51 0.22 9.45
N ALA A 352 -19.91 -0.36 8.41
CA ALA A 352 -19.97 0.20 7.07
C ALA A 352 -21.41 0.24 6.53
N GLN A 353 -22.18 -0.83 6.74
CA GLN A 353 -23.59 -0.89 6.33
C GLN A 353 -24.45 0.14 7.08
N ALA A 354 -24.25 0.29 8.39
CA ALA A 354 -24.97 1.27 9.21
C ALA A 354 -24.68 2.72 8.78
N MET A 355 -23.42 3.02 8.47
CA MET A 355 -23.01 4.33 7.95
C MET A 355 -23.60 4.60 6.55
N ALA A 356 -23.54 3.63 5.63
CA ALA A 356 -24.11 3.77 4.29
C ALA A 356 -25.63 4.03 4.32
N ASP A 357 -26.37 3.25 5.10
CA ASP A 357 -27.82 3.42 5.29
C ASP A 357 -28.17 4.81 5.85
N GLU A 358 -27.41 5.30 6.83
CA GLU A 358 -27.66 6.61 7.42
C GLU A 358 -27.29 7.77 6.48
N LEU A 359 -26.22 7.65 5.69
CA LEU A 359 -25.85 8.64 4.67
C LEU A 359 -26.95 8.75 3.59
N MET A 360 -27.51 7.63 3.14
CA MET A 360 -28.62 7.62 2.18
C MET A 360 -29.88 8.30 2.75
N LYS A 361 -30.20 8.08 4.03
CA LYS A 361 -31.29 8.80 4.73
C LYS A 361 -31.04 10.31 4.80
N GLY A 362 -29.78 10.73 4.84
CA GLY A 362 -29.36 12.13 4.77
C GLY A 362 -29.43 12.75 3.37
N GLY A 363 -29.84 11.99 2.34
CA GLY A 363 -29.98 12.47 0.97
C GLY A 363 -28.69 12.45 0.15
N LEU A 364 -27.68 11.68 0.58
CA LEU A 364 -26.54 11.30 -0.25
C LEU A 364 -26.86 9.99 -0.99
N ASP A 365 -26.06 9.64 -1.99
CA ASP A 365 -26.16 8.34 -2.66
C ASP A 365 -24.88 7.52 -2.43
N ILE A 366 -24.99 6.20 -2.53
CA ILE A 366 -23.90 5.26 -2.34
C ILE A 366 -23.75 4.46 -3.64
N VAL A 367 -22.54 4.42 -4.21
CA VAL A 367 -22.27 3.61 -5.41
C VAL A 367 -22.68 2.16 -5.14
N THR A 368 -23.47 1.57 -6.04
CA THR A 368 -24.14 0.26 -5.91
C THR A 368 -25.25 0.16 -4.85
N GLY A 369 -25.69 1.27 -4.24
CA GLY A 369 -26.76 1.32 -3.24
C GLY A 369 -26.41 0.75 -1.86
N GLY A 370 -25.12 0.53 -1.56
CA GLY A 370 -24.69 -0.04 -0.27
C GLY A 370 -23.30 -0.66 -0.33
N THR A 371 -23.01 -1.57 0.61
CA THR A 371 -21.73 -2.29 0.66
C THR A 371 -21.84 -3.65 1.35
N ASP A 372 -21.05 -4.60 0.87
CA ASP A 372 -20.83 -5.93 1.45
C ASP A 372 -19.44 -6.04 2.11
N THR A 373 -18.72 -4.91 2.20
CA THR A 373 -17.31 -4.84 2.61
C THR A 373 -17.10 -3.84 3.73
N HIS A 374 -15.86 -3.39 3.92
CA HIS A 374 -15.47 -2.39 4.92
C HIS A 374 -15.51 -0.94 4.41
N LEU A 375 -15.86 -0.72 3.14
CA LEU A 375 -15.80 0.59 2.50
C LEU A 375 -17.05 0.92 1.69
N MET A 376 -17.22 2.20 1.38
CA MET A 376 -18.22 2.70 0.45
C MET A 376 -17.69 3.90 -0.33
N LEU A 377 -18.28 4.13 -1.49
CA LEU A 377 -18.11 5.35 -2.28
C LEU A 377 -19.40 6.17 -2.17
N VAL A 378 -19.27 7.37 -1.62
CA VAL A 378 -20.38 8.30 -1.43
C VAL A 378 -20.42 9.25 -2.62
N ASP A 379 -21.57 9.30 -3.29
CA ASP A 379 -21.85 10.26 -4.35
C ASP A 379 -22.41 11.55 -3.74
N LEU A 380 -21.71 12.65 -4.00
CA LEU A 380 -22.04 13.97 -3.46
C LEU A 380 -22.90 14.80 -4.42
N ARG A 381 -23.10 14.34 -5.67
CA ARG A 381 -23.89 15.05 -6.69
C ARG A 381 -25.32 15.37 -6.25
N PRO A 382 -26.04 14.50 -5.50
CA PRO A 382 -27.37 14.85 -4.98
C PRO A 382 -27.40 16.12 -4.13
N LYS A 383 -26.28 16.50 -3.53
CA LYS A 383 -26.11 17.71 -2.69
C LYS A 383 -25.37 18.83 -3.41
N GLY A 384 -24.93 18.62 -4.64
CA GLY A 384 -24.27 19.65 -5.46
C GLY A 384 -22.84 20.03 -5.03
N VAL A 385 -22.23 19.31 -4.07
CA VAL A 385 -20.88 19.61 -3.59
C VAL A 385 -19.82 18.72 -4.24
N LYS A 386 -18.55 19.10 -4.11
CA LYS A 386 -17.39 18.39 -4.71
C LYS A 386 -16.57 17.66 -3.65
N GLY A 387 -15.88 16.60 -4.08
CA GLY A 387 -15.10 15.73 -3.18
C GLY A 387 -13.94 16.45 -2.50
N ASN A 388 -13.20 17.29 -3.22
CA ASN A 388 -12.09 18.09 -2.67
C ASN A 388 -12.53 19.11 -1.61
N ALA A 389 -13.67 19.76 -1.81
CA ALA A 389 -14.26 20.69 -0.84
C ALA A 389 -14.74 19.93 0.41
N THR A 390 -15.46 18.83 0.19
CA THR A 390 -15.99 17.98 1.27
C THR A 390 -14.88 17.35 2.11
N GLU A 391 -13.83 16.83 1.48
CA GLU A 391 -12.63 16.29 2.16
C GLU A 391 -12.00 17.31 3.11
N LYS A 392 -11.85 18.57 2.68
CA LYS A 392 -11.27 19.64 3.51
C LYS A 392 -12.19 20.04 4.66
N ALA A 393 -13.48 20.21 4.39
CA ALA A 393 -14.45 20.59 5.42
C ALA A 393 -14.59 19.52 6.52
N LEU A 394 -14.65 18.26 6.12
CA LEU A 394 -14.64 17.14 7.07
C LEU A 394 -13.33 17.11 7.87
N GLY A 395 -12.18 17.37 7.23
CA GLY A 395 -10.90 17.49 7.91
C GLY A 395 -10.90 18.58 8.99
N ARG A 396 -11.44 19.77 8.70
CA ARG A 396 -11.60 20.86 9.70
C ARG A 396 -12.55 20.47 10.84
N ALA A 397 -13.54 19.62 10.54
CA ALA A 397 -14.44 19.01 11.50
C ALA A 397 -13.86 17.76 12.23
N HIS A 398 -12.56 17.47 12.08
CA HIS A 398 -11.87 16.32 12.66
C HIS A 398 -12.37 14.93 12.17
N ILE A 399 -12.91 14.87 10.95
CA ILE A 399 -13.29 13.65 10.25
C ILE A 399 -12.38 13.48 9.04
N THR A 400 -11.43 12.55 9.11
CA THR A 400 -10.44 12.31 8.06
C THR A 400 -11.03 11.34 7.02
N CYS A 401 -11.03 11.72 5.74
CA CYS A 401 -11.41 10.85 4.64
C CYS A 401 -10.59 11.19 3.39
N ASN A 402 -10.86 10.53 2.26
CA ASN A 402 -10.27 10.91 0.98
C ASN A 402 -11.34 11.23 -0.06
N LYS A 403 -11.12 12.30 -0.85
CA LYS A 403 -11.87 12.51 -2.10
C LYS A 403 -11.63 11.33 -3.05
N ASN A 404 -12.64 10.97 -3.82
CA ASN A 404 -12.57 9.82 -4.70
C ASN A 404 -13.47 10.03 -5.91
N GLY A 405 -12.94 9.72 -7.11
CA GLY A 405 -13.79 9.62 -8.29
C GLY A 405 -14.81 8.49 -8.11
N ILE A 406 -15.99 8.65 -8.67
CA ILE A 406 -17.00 7.59 -8.76
C ILE A 406 -17.06 7.05 -10.19
N PRO A 407 -17.65 5.87 -10.44
CA PRO A 407 -17.86 5.42 -11.81
C PRO A 407 -18.60 6.47 -12.65
N PHE A 408 -18.10 6.71 -13.86
CA PHE A 408 -18.65 7.71 -14.80
C PHE A 408 -18.65 9.16 -14.26
N ASP A 409 -17.66 9.48 -13.41
CA ASP A 409 -17.46 10.83 -12.90
C ASP A 409 -17.12 11.82 -14.03
N THR A 410 -17.84 12.93 -14.08
CA THR A 410 -17.59 14.02 -15.03
C THR A 410 -16.54 15.01 -14.52
N GLU A 411 -16.16 14.91 -13.24
CA GLU A 411 -15.17 15.79 -12.62
C GLU A 411 -13.73 15.32 -12.83
N LYS A 412 -12.79 16.24 -12.67
CA LYS A 412 -11.36 15.94 -12.75
C LYS A 412 -10.91 15.13 -11.53
N PRO A 413 -9.88 14.26 -11.65
CA PRO A 413 -9.33 13.49 -10.54
C PRO A 413 -8.86 14.31 -9.32
N THR A 414 -8.59 15.61 -9.48
CA THR A 414 -8.21 16.51 -8.38
C THR A 414 -9.39 17.13 -7.64
N ILE A 415 -10.62 17.02 -8.18
CA ILE A 415 -11.86 17.61 -7.67
C ILE A 415 -12.81 16.51 -7.22
N THR A 416 -13.16 15.60 -8.13
CA THR A 416 -14.06 14.44 -7.94
C THR A 416 -15.49 14.76 -7.49
N SER A 417 -16.42 13.87 -7.82
CA SER A 417 -17.84 13.96 -7.41
C SER A 417 -18.16 13.15 -6.15
N GLY A 418 -17.17 12.50 -5.52
CA GLY A 418 -17.40 11.65 -4.37
C GLY A 418 -16.29 11.68 -3.33
N ILE A 419 -16.56 10.99 -2.22
CA ILE A 419 -15.59 10.66 -1.17
C ILE A 419 -15.63 9.15 -0.92
N ARG A 420 -14.51 8.59 -0.46
CA ARG A 420 -14.43 7.19 -0.04
C ARG A 420 -14.31 7.13 1.47
N LEU A 421 -15.17 6.31 2.08
CA LEU A 421 -15.22 6.10 3.52
C LEU A 421 -15.00 4.62 3.84
N GLY A 422 -14.36 4.34 4.97
CA GLY A 422 -14.24 2.99 5.49
C GLY A 422 -14.34 2.92 7.00
N SER A 423 -14.77 1.76 7.49
CA SER A 423 -14.99 1.47 8.91
C SER A 423 -13.83 0.84 9.70
N PRO A 424 -12.70 0.33 9.15
CA PRO A 424 -11.74 -0.44 9.93
C PRO A 424 -11.14 0.30 11.14
N ALA A 425 -10.64 1.53 10.95
CA ALA A 425 -9.95 2.27 12.01
C ALA A 425 -10.89 2.60 13.19
N GLY A 426 -12.08 3.16 12.90
CA GLY A 426 -13.10 3.40 13.92
C GLY A 426 -13.56 2.13 14.64
N THR A 427 -13.70 1.01 13.91
CA THR A 427 -14.06 -0.28 14.52
C THR A 427 -12.95 -0.80 15.44
N THR A 428 -11.68 -0.68 15.05
CA THR A 428 -10.53 -1.04 15.90
C THR A 428 -10.51 -0.23 17.20
N ARG A 429 -10.88 1.05 17.11
CA ARG A 429 -11.00 1.96 18.26
C ARG A 429 -12.15 1.60 19.20
N GLY A 430 -13.12 0.79 18.75
CA GLY A 430 -14.25 0.30 19.54
C GLY A 430 -15.61 0.87 19.14
N PHE A 431 -15.69 1.63 18.03
CA PHE A 431 -16.98 2.13 17.54
C PHE A 431 -17.86 1.00 17.02
N ALA A 432 -19.17 1.13 17.26
CA ALA A 432 -20.21 0.22 16.77
C ALA A 432 -21.20 0.98 15.87
N GLU A 433 -22.31 0.33 15.52
CA GLU A 433 -23.28 0.86 14.55
C GLU A 433 -23.85 2.22 14.99
N ALA A 434 -24.06 2.42 16.31
CA ALA A 434 -24.57 3.67 16.85
C ALA A 434 -23.62 4.85 16.58
N GLU A 435 -22.33 4.67 16.83
CA GLU A 435 -21.30 5.67 16.54
C GLU A 435 -21.19 5.94 15.04
N PHE A 436 -21.20 4.90 14.19
CA PHE A 436 -21.12 5.07 12.73
C PHE A 436 -22.33 5.78 12.12
N ARG A 437 -23.53 5.59 12.69
CA ARG A 437 -24.71 6.40 12.34
C ARG A 437 -24.55 7.86 12.76
N GLN A 438 -24.00 8.11 13.95
CA GLN A 438 -23.74 9.49 14.38
C GLN A 438 -22.70 10.17 13.47
N ILE A 439 -21.64 9.46 13.09
CA ILE A 439 -20.65 9.95 12.13
C ILE A 439 -21.29 10.28 10.79
N ALA A 440 -22.18 9.43 10.27
CA ALA A 440 -22.93 9.72 9.04
C ALA A 440 -23.77 11.00 9.16
N ARG A 441 -24.45 11.21 10.30
CA ARG A 441 -25.22 12.45 10.53
C ARG A 441 -24.33 13.70 10.54
N TRP A 442 -23.15 13.63 11.16
CA TRP A 442 -22.18 14.72 11.11
C TRP A 442 -21.67 14.99 9.69
N ILE A 443 -21.40 13.94 8.90
CA ILE A 443 -21.00 14.09 7.50
C ILE A 443 -22.10 14.80 6.71
N VAL A 444 -23.36 14.38 6.87
CA VAL A 444 -24.51 15.02 6.22
C VAL A 444 -24.63 16.49 6.64
N GLN A 445 -24.48 16.79 7.94
CA GLN A 445 -24.53 18.17 8.44
C GLN A 445 -23.45 19.06 7.84
N VAL A 446 -22.21 18.56 7.72
CA VAL A 446 -21.11 19.31 7.09
C VAL A 446 -21.35 19.50 5.60
N VAL A 447 -21.84 18.47 4.90
CA VAL A 447 -22.16 18.53 3.47
C VAL A 447 -23.31 19.49 3.18
N ASP A 448 -24.38 19.45 3.97
CA ASP A 448 -25.53 20.37 3.84
C ASP A 448 -25.10 21.81 4.13
N GLY A 449 -24.25 22.01 5.14
CA GLY A 449 -23.65 23.30 5.43
C GLY A 449 -22.79 23.83 4.28
N LEU A 450 -21.96 22.98 3.67
CA LEU A 450 -21.20 23.34 2.47
C LEU A 450 -22.10 23.71 1.30
N ALA A 451 -23.16 22.95 1.06
CA ALA A 451 -24.10 23.23 -0.03
C ALA A 451 -24.83 24.57 0.16
N ALA A 452 -25.17 24.92 1.41
CA ALA A 452 -25.88 26.15 1.73
C ALA A 452 -24.96 27.39 1.80
N ASN A 453 -23.76 27.24 2.36
CA ASN A 453 -22.90 28.37 2.76
C ASN A 453 -21.67 28.54 1.86
N GLY A 454 -21.34 27.55 1.02
CA GLY A 454 -20.09 27.51 0.26
C GLY A 454 -18.87 27.11 1.11
N GLU A 455 -17.71 26.98 0.46
CA GLU A 455 -16.47 26.48 1.09
C GLU A 455 -15.96 27.36 2.25
N ASP A 456 -16.16 28.67 2.15
CA ASP A 456 -15.65 29.67 3.12
C ASP A 456 -16.69 30.05 4.20
N GLY A 457 -17.92 29.54 4.11
CA GLY A 457 -19.04 29.92 4.98
C GLY A 457 -19.42 28.89 6.04
N ASN A 458 -18.68 27.78 6.14
CA ASN A 458 -19.13 26.59 6.89
C ASN A 458 -18.47 26.41 8.28
N ASP A 459 -17.60 27.33 8.70
CA ASP A 459 -16.79 27.23 9.92
C ASP A 459 -17.59 26.95 11.20
N ALA A 460 -18.78 27.53 11.34
CA ALA A 460 -19.62 27.35 12.53
C ALA A 460 -20.13 25.90 12.65
N VAL A 461 -20.53 25.29 11.53
CA VAL A 461 -20.98 23.89 11.48
C VAL A 461 -19.82 22.96 11.78
N GLU A 462 -18.69 23.20 11.12
CA GLU A 462 -17.48 22.38 11.28
C GLU A 462 -16.93 22.43 12.71
N SER A 463 -16.94 23.61 13.34
CA SER A 463 -16.51 23.78 14.73
C SER A 463 -17.42 23.06 15.72
N ALA A 464 -18.74 23.07 15.49
CA ALA A 464 -19.69 22.34 16.32
C ALA A 464 -19.49 20.82 16.19
N VAL A 465 -19.39 20.31 14.96
CA VAL A 465 -19.12 18.88 14.70
C VAL A 465 -17.78 18.47 15.29
N LYS A 466 -16.73 19.28 15.14
CA LYS A 466 -15.41 19.03 15.73
C LYS A 466 -15.48 18.79 17.24
N ALA A 467 -16.22 19.62 17.97
CA ALA A 467 -16.36 19.48 19.42
C ALA A 467 -17.04 18.15 19.80
N GLU A 468 -18.06 17.74 19.04
CA GLU A 468 -18.76 16.47 19.26
C GLU A 468 -17.90 15.25 18.88
N VAL A 469 -17.13 15.36 17.79
CA VAL A 469 -16.14 14.36 17.37
C VAL A 469 -15.09 14.15 18.45
N GLU A 470 -14.49 15.22 18.98
CA GLU A 470 -13.51 15.12 20.07
C GLU A 470 -14.11 14.49 21.33
N ALA A 471 -15.37 14.79 21.65
CA ALA A 471 -16.10 14.20 22.78
C ALA A 471 -16.33 12.69 22.58
N LEU A 472 -16.69 12.26 21.37
CA LEU A 472 -16.79 10.83 21.03
C LEU A 472 -15.43 10.15 21.15
N CYS A 473 -14.40 10.75 20.56
CA CYS A 473 -13.04 10.25 20.59
C CYS A 473 -12.50 10.02 22.01
N LYS A 474 -12.79 10.92 22.96
CA LYS A 474 -12.41 10.79 24.37
C LYS A 474 -13.02 9.57 25.07
N ARG A 475 -14.19 9.10 24.63
CA ARG A 475 -14.84 7.88 25.17
C ARG A 475 -14.16 6.59 24.71
N PHE A 476 -13.39 6.65 23.62
CA PHE A 476 -12.70 5.51 23.02
C PHE A 476 -11.21 5.84 22.83
N PRO A 477 -10.41 5.94 23.91
CA PRO A 477 -9.02 6.32 23.82
C PRO A 477 -8.18 5.23 23.15
N ILE A 478 -7.20 5.64 22.34
CA ILE A 478 -6.19 4.75 21.77
C ILE A 478 -4.82 5.00 22.40
N TYR A 479 -4.08 3.90 22.59
CA TYR A 479 -2.72 3.88 23.15
C TYR A 479 -2.55 4.67 24.46
N PRO A 480 -3.31 4.45 25.53
CA PRO A 480 -3.26 5.29 26.75
C PRO A 480 -1.86 5.35 27.43
N GLY A 481 -0.95 4.43 27.12
CA GLY A 481 0.42 4.40 27.65
C GLY A 481 1.50 4.98 26.72
N LEU A 482 1.11 5.71 25.67
CA LEU A 482 2.02 6.38 24.74
C LEU A 482 2.05 7.89 24.89
#